data_AF-A0A4Q3XCE3-F1
#
_entry.id   AF-A0A4Q3XCE3-F1
#
_cell.length_a   1.000
_cell.length_b   1.000
_cell.length_c   1.000
_cell.angle_alpha   90.00
_cell.angle_beta   90.00
_cell.angle_gamma   90.00
#
_symmetry.space_group_name_H-M   'P 1'
#
loop_
_entity.id
_entity.type
_entity.pdbx_description
1 polymer ?
#
loop_
_entity_poly.entity_id
_entity_poly.type
_entity_poly.pdbx_seq_one_letter_code
_entity_poly.pdbx_strand_id
1 'polypeptide(L)' 'MTQGALEAEIANAVTRFHREQQGRGPQDVRAFLVGEMVLVRSSGIFT' A
#
# COMPACT_ATOMS: atom_id res chain seq x y z
N MET A 1 -2.60 3.22 18.56
CA MET A 1 -2.58 3.06 17.09
C MET A 1 -3.92 2.45 16.70
N THR A 2 -4.64 3.04 15.74
CA THR A 2 -5.94 2.49 15.27
C THR A 2 -5.70 1.56 14.08
N GLN A 3 -6.68 0.69 13.76
CA GLN A 3 -6.61 -0.18 12.58
C GLN A 3 -6.32 0.64 11.31
N GLY A 4 -7.07 1.73 11.12
CA GLY A 4 -6.90 2.62 9.96
C GLY A 4 -5.53 3.32 9.92
N ALA A 5 -4.91 3.61 11.07
CA ALA A 5 -3.56 4.17 11.10
C ALA A 5 -2.51 3.14 10.64
N LEU A 6 -2.65 1.88 11.06
CA LEU A 6 -1.77 0.80 10.63
C LEU A 6 -1.95 0.47 9.14
N GLU A 7 -3.20 0.43 8.66
CA GLU A 7 -3.51 0.27 7.24
C GLU A 7 -2.90 1.41 6.39
N ALA A 8 -3.00 2.67 6.86
CA ALA A 8 -2.38 3.80 6.18
C ALA A 8 -0.84 3.71 6.15
N GLU A 9 -0.22 3.27 7.24
CA GLU A 9 1.23 3.07 7.32
C GLU A 9 1.70 1.99 6.34
N ILE A 10 0.98 0.86 6.26
CA ILE A 10 1.26 -0.22 5.30
C ILE A 10 1.12 0.29 3.86
N ALA A 11 0.05 1.02 3.54
CA ALA A 11 -0.15 1.57 2.20
C ALA A 11 0.99 2.54 1.79
N ASN A 12 1.43 3.39 2.72
CA ASN A 12 2.55 4.30 2.51
C ASN A 12 3.87 3.55 2.30
N ALA A 13 4.14 2.51 3.09
CA ALA A 13 5.33 1.68 2.96
C ALA A 13 5.39 1.00 1.58
N VAL A 14 4.28 0.43 1.11
CA VAL A 14 4.19 -0.23 -0.20
C VAL A 14 4.35 0.78 -1.35
N THR A 15 3.79 1.98 -1.21
CA THR A 15 3.95 3.06 -2.20
C THR A 15 5.41 3.48 -2.32
N ARG A 16 6.08 3.68 -1.17
CA ARG A 16 7.49 4.06 -1.13
C ARG A 16 8.37 2.97 -1.75
N PHE A 17 8.15 1.71 -1.37
CA PHE A 17 8.86 0.57 -1.94
C PHE A 17 8.80 0.53 -3.47
N HIS A 18 7.61 0.71 -4.06
CA HIS A 18 7.49 0.73 -5.52
C HIS A 18 8.24 1.90 -6.16
N ARG A 19 8.13 3.11 -5.61
CA ARG A 19 8.86 4.28 -6.13
C ARG A 19 10.37 4.07 -6.08
N GLU A 20 10.88 3.51 -4.97
CA GLU A 20 12.31 3.30 -4.77
C GLU A 20 12.86 2.18 -5.66
N GLN A 21 12.14 1.05 -5.76
CA GLN A 21 12.63 -0.11 -6.49
C GLN A 21 12.33 -0.09 -7.99
N GLN A 22 11.24 0.55 -8.41
CA GLN A 22 10.76 0.52 -9.81
C GLN A 22 10.81 1.88 -10.51
N GLY A 23 11.25 2.94 -9.82
CA GLY A 23 11.31 4.31 -10.35
C GLY A 23 9.94 4.96 -10.59
N ARG A 24 8.86 4.21 -10.37
CA ARG A 24 7.47 4.67 -10.46
C ARG A 24 6.62 3.99 -9.38
N GLY A 25 5.61 4.69 -8.88
CA GLY A 25 4.68 4.17 -7.89
C GLY A 25 3.29 3.89 -8.48
N PRO A 26 2.48 3.02 -7.84
CA PRO A 26 1.06 2.91 -8.16
C PRO A 26 0.36 4.26 -7.96
N GLN A 27 -0.71 4.51 -8.72
CA GLN A 27 -1.54 5.71 -8.57
C GLN A 27 -2.35 5.69 -7.26
N ASP A 28 -2.84 4.51 -6.88
CA ASP A 28 -3.59 4.31 -5.65
C ASP A 28 -3.10 3.02 -4.97
N VAL A 29 -2.87 3.10 -3.67
CA VAL A 29 -2.53 1.97 -2.81
C VAL A 29 -3.44 2.01 -1.60
N ARG A 30 -4.12 0.89 -1.33
CA ARG A 30 -4.94 0.71 -0.14
C ARG A 30 -4.55 -0.59 0.56
N ALA A 31 -4.44 -0.54 1.87
CA ALA A 31 -4.25 -1.72 2.70
C ALA A 31 -5.45 -1.93 3.60
N PHE A 32 -5.74 -3.19 3.89
CA PHE A 32 -6.84 -3.61 4.77
C PHE A 32 -6.35 -4.73 5.66
N LEU A 33 -6.64 -4.63 6.95
CA LEU A 33 -6.46 -5.72 7.91
C LEU A 33 -7.72 -6.59 7.87
N VAL A 34 -7.55 -7.84 7.46
CA VAL A 34 -8.63 -8.82 7.30
C VAL A 34 -8.31 -10.03 8.17
N GLY A 35 -8.82 -10.01 9.41
CA GLY A 35 -8.41 -10.98 10.43
C GLY A 35 -6.92 -10.86 10.72
N GLU A 36 -6.18 -11.93 10.51
CA GLU A 36 -4.71 -11.98 10.67
C GLU A 36 -3.95 -11.70 9.36
N MET A 37 -4.65 -11.34 8.29
CA MET A 37 -4.06 -11.05 6.99
C MET A 37 -4.00 -9.56 6.70
N VAL A 38 -3.05 -9.18 5.86
CA VAL A 38 -2.97 -7.86 5.23
C VAL A 38 -3.28 -8.01 3.76
N LEU A 39 -4.35 -7.36 3.29
CA LEU A 39 -4.65 -7.26 1.86
C LEU A 39 -4.19 -5.90 1.35
N VAL A 40 -3.31 -5.88 0.35
CA VAL A 40 -2.85 -4.65 -0.30
C VAL A 40 -3.33 -4.63 -1.75
N ARG A 41 -4.08 -3.59 -2.10
CA ARG A 41 -4.50 -3.30 -3.48
C ARG A 41 -3.68 -2.14 -4.02
N SER A 42 -2.98 -2.39 -5.12
CA SER A 42 -2.27 -1.36 -5.89
C SER A 42 -2.87 -1.25 -7.28
N SER A 43 -3.16 -0.04 -7.74
CA SER A 43 -3.69 0.20 -9.10
C SER A 43 -2.91 1.30 -9.83
N GLY A 44 -2.98 1.28 -11.17
CA GLY A 44 -2.30 2.26 -12.01
C GLY A 44 -0.78 2.09 -12.07
N ILE A 45 -0.27 0.84 -12.04
CA ILE A 45 1.17 0.55 -12.13
C ILE A 45 1.68 0.62 -13.59
N PHE A 46 0.84 0.24 -14.56
CA PHE A 46 1.22 0.11 -15.98
C PHE A 46 0.44 1.04 -16.92
N THR A 47 -0.41 1.92 -16.39
CA THR A 47 -1.24 2.87 -17.14
C THR A 47 -0.68 4.27 -17.01
#